data_AF-A0A3C0J142-F1
#
_entry.id   AF-A0A3C0J142-F1
#
_cell.length_a   1.000
_cell.length_b   1.000
_cell.length_c   1.000
_cell.angle_alpha   90.00
_cell.angle_beta   90.00
_cell.angle_gamma   90.00
#
_symmetry.space_group_name_H-M   'P 1'
#
loop_
_entity.id
_entity.type
_entity.pdbx_description
1 polymer ?
#
loop_
_entity_poly.entity_id
_entity_poly.type
_entity_poly.pdbx_seq_one_letter_code
_entity_poly.pdbx_strand_id
1 'polypeptide(L)'
;MDRFRTWLRRQFRVIGAISRKDFLIFLRYPANAVMSVVEPIMWLVPTYLMGLGFSVNGEAVGFAGFTGTSDYFSFAMLGMFMSSYISAAFWGMGFSVQEDMTLGVLEPNWVTPASRVSLILGRSVIMLLLTTINSIVVLAMGAVLFRVNLTGNVLAAVITVLPMLIAL
;
A
#
# COMPACT_ATOMS: atom_id res chain seq x y z
N MET A 1 -18.48 28.55 19.56
CA MET A 1 -17.38 27.95 18.75
C MET A 1 -16.56 26.90 19.53
N ASP A 2 -16.51 26.94 20.87
CA ASP A 2 -15.66 26.03 21.66
C ASP A 2 -16.11 24.56 21.69
N ARG A 3 -17.43 24.30 21.60
CA ARG A 3 -17.95 22.91 21.50
C ARG A 3 -17.53 22.19 20.22
N PHE A 4 -17.47 22.89 19.10
CA PHE A 4 -17.03 22.30 17.83
C PHE A 4 -15.53 21.97 17.84
N ARG A 5 -14.69 22.88 18.35
CA ARG A 5 -13.25 22.67 18.51
C ARG A 5 -12.93 21.49 19.44
N THR A 6 -13.64 21.38 20.56
CA THR A 6 -13.46 20.27 21.50
C THR A 6 -13.92 18.93 20.91
N TRP A 7 -15.01 18.92 20.14
CA TRP A 7 -15.46 17.74 19.40
C TRP A 7 -14.42 17.28 18.37
N LEU A 8 -13.91 18.19 17.52
CA LEU A 8 -12.87 17.87 16.53
C LEU A 8 -11.61 17.29 17.19
N ARG A 9 -11.12 17.92 18.27
CA ARG A 9 -9.96 17.41 19.02
C ARG A 9 -10.18 15.99 19.55
N ARG A 10 -11.40 15.64 19.96
CA ARG A 10 -11.72 14.25 20.37
C ARG A 10 -11.64 13.30 19.19
N GLN A 11 -12.17 13.66 18.02
CA GLN A 11 -12.09 12.79 16.84
C GLN A 11 -10.64 12.55 16.39
N PHE A 12 -9.82 13.61 16.31
CA PHE A 12 -8.40 13.46 15.96
C PHE A 12 -7.62 12.62 16.98
N ARG A 13 -7.97 12.69 18.27
CA ARG A 13 -7.37 11.82 19.29
C ARG A 13 -7.74 10.34 19.09
N VAL A 14 -8.98 10.05 18.70
CA VAL A 14 -9.43 8.68 18.40
C VAL A 14 -8.70 8.14 17.17
N ILE A 15 -8.67 8.93 16.08
CA ILE A 15 -7.95 8.60 14.84
C ILE A 15 -6.49 8.28 15.17
N GLY A 16 -5.79 9.20 15.85
CA GLY A 16 -4.39 9.01 16.22
C GLY A 16 -4.14 7.82 17.16
N ALA A 17 -5.08 7.52 18.07
CA ALA A 17 -4.95 6.37 18.96
C ALA A 17 -5.04 5.04 18.20
N ILE A 18 -5.97 4.93 17.25
CA ILE A 18 -6.12 3.75 16.36
C ILE A 18 -4.88 3.62 15.48
N SER A 19 -4.48 4.69 14.79
CA SER A 19 -3.30 4.66 13.91
C SER A 19 -2.04 4.24 14.68
N ARG A 20 -1.88 4.74 15.92
CA ARG A 20 -0.75 4.35 16.79
C ARG A 20 -0.83 2.89 17.24
N LYS A 21 -2.02 2.39 17.58
CA LYS A 21 -2.24 0.97 17.93
C LYS A 21 -1.70 0.08 16.82
N ASP A 22 -2.10 0.37 15.59
CA ASP A 22 -1.79 -0.48 14.43
C ASP A 22 -0.33 -0.37 14.01
N PHE A 23 0.24 0.83 14.08
CA PHE A 23 1.66 1.01 13.87
C PHE A 23 2.49 0.21 14.87
N LEU A 24 2.08 0.19 16.15
CA LEU A 24 2.76 -0.61 17.18
C LEU A 24 2.58 -2.11 16.95
N ILE A 25 1.42 -2.56 16.48
CA ILE A 25 1.19 -3.95 16.08
C ILE A 25 2.16 -4.31 14.96
N PHE A 26 2.21 -3.52 13.89
CA PHE A 26 3.12 -3.74 12.76
C PHE A 26 4.58 -3.87 13.20
N LEU A 27 5.05 -2.97 14.09
CA LEU A 27 6.42 -3.02 14.62
C LEU A 27 6.67 -4.22 15.57
N ARG A 28 5.65 -4.67 16.30
CA ARG A 28 5.78 -5.78 17.27
C ARG A 28 5.76 -7.16 16.61
N TYR A 29 5.22 -7.28 15.39
CA TYR A 29 5.17 -8.53 14.64
C TYR A 29 6.14 -8.47 13.44
N PRO A 30 7.46 -8.59 13.68
CA PRO A 30 8.47 -8.41 12.64
C PRO A 30 8.34 -9.44 11.51
N ALA A 31 7.85 -10.65 11.80
CA ALA A 31 7.58 -11.65 10.76
C ALA A 31 6.58 -11.13 9.72
N ASN A 32 5.51 -10.45 10.15
CA ASN A 32 4.53 -9.87 9.23
C ASN A 32 5.13 -8.74 8.40
N ALA A 33 5.96 -7.88 9.02
CA ALA A 33 6.65 -6.80 8.32
C ALA A 33 7.69 -7.31 7.30
N VAL A 34 8.36 -8.42 7.59
CA VAL A 34 9.26 -9.07 6.63
C VAL A 34 8.46 -9.69 5.49
N MET A 35 7.38 -10.42 5.80
CA MET A 35 6.53 -11.06 4.80
C MET A 35 5.85 -10.03 3.88
N SER A 36 5.47 -8.86 4.40
CA SER A 36 4.88 -7.78 3.58
C SER A 36 5.82 -7.24 2.49
N VAL A 37 7.13 -7.53 2.58
CA VAL A 37 8.13 -7.18 1.58
C VAL A 37 8.53 -8.40 0.74
N VAL A 38 8.75 -9.54 1.39
CA VAL A 38 9.17 -10.79 0.73
C VAL A 38 8.10 -11.28 -0.24
N GLU A 39 6.83 -11.27 0.15
CA GLU A 39 5.74 -11.77 -0.69
C GLU A 39 5.62 -10.99 -2.02
N PRO A 40 5.56 -9.63 -2.04
CA PRO A 40 5.58 -8.89 -3.30
C PRO A 40 6.82 -9.16 -4.15
N ILE A 41 8.01 -9.31 -3.56
CA ILE A 41 9.24 -9.63 -4.30
C ILE A 41 9.15 -11.02 -4.93
N MET A 42 8.62 -12.01 -4.21
CA MET A 42 8.37 -13.35 -4.73
C MET A 42 7.44 -13.30 -5.95
N TRP A 43 6.43 -12.43 -5.92
CA TRP A 43 5.52 -12.21 -7.06
C TRP A 43 6.15 -11.44 -8.23
N LEU A 44 7.21 -10.63 -7.99
CA LEU A 44 7.98 -10.01 -9.05
C LEU A 44 8.85 -11.01 -9.82
N VAL A 45 9.28 -12.12 -9.18
CA VAL A 45 10.17 -13.11 -9.83
C VAL A 45 9.53 -13.73 -11.09
N PRO A 46 8.28 -14.25 -11.07
CA PRO A 46 7.62 -14.72 -12.29
C PRO A 46 7.54 -13.66 -13.38
N THR A 47 7.22 -12.42 -13.01
CA THR A 47 7.18 -11.29 -13.95
C THR A 47 8.55 -11.02 -14.55
N TYR A 48 9.62 -11.08 -13.77
CA TYR A 48 10.99 -10.94 -14.25
C TYR A 48 11.36 -12.05 -15.25
N LEU A 49 11.10 -13.30 -14.89
CA LEU A 49 11.36 -14.46 -15.74
C LEU A 49 10.56 -14.41 -17.04
N MET A 50 9.32 -13.93 -16.98
CA MET A 50 8.50 -13.68 -18.16
C MET A 50 9.15 -12.63 -19.07
N GLY A 51 9.64 -11.53 -18.50
CA GLY A 51 10.40 -10.51 -19.26
C GLY A 51 11.60 -11.10 -19.99
N LEU A 52 12.40 -11.93 -19.31
CA LEU A 52 13.54 -12.61 -19.92
C LEU A 52 13.11 -13.58 -21.03
N GLY A 53 12.08 -14.40 -20.79
CA GLY A 53 11.62 -15.42 -21.73
C GLY A 53 11.04 -14.86 -23.03
N PHE A 54 10.44 -13.67 -23.00
CA PHE A 54 9.87 -13.01 -24.18
C PHE A 54 10.77 -11.93 -24.79
N SER A 55 11.93 -11.65 -24.19
CA SER A 55 12.90 -10.70 -24.74
C SER A 55 13.80 -11.38 -25.78
N VAL A 56 14.03 -10.71 -26.91
CA VAL A 56 15.02 -11.11 -27.92
C VAL A 56 16.16 -10.09 -27.87
N ASN A 57 17.39 -10.53 -27.61
CA ASN A 57 18.56 -9.66 -27.38
C ASN A 57 18.36 -8.61 -26.26
N GLY A 58 17.55 -8.95 -25.24
CA GLY A 58 17.24 -8.04 -24.13
C GLY A 58 16.14 -7.02 -24.43
N GLU A 59 15.54 -7.05 -25.63
CA GLU A 59 14.41 -6.18 -25.97
C GLU A 59 13.12 -6.99 -26.19
N ALA A 60 12.05 -6.57 -25.52
CA ALA A 60 10.72 -7.13 -25.73
C ALA A 60 10.04 -6.44 -26.93
N VAL A 61 10.47 -6.76 -28.15
CA VAL A 61 10.02 -6.11 -29.40
C VAL A 61 8.49 -6.16 -29.57
N GLY A 62 7.87 -7.30 -29.21
CA GLY A 62 6.41 -7.44 -29.25
C GLY A 62 5.68 -6.54 -28.25
N PHE A 63 6.31 -6.23 -27.11
CA PHE A 63 5.76 -5.33 -26.08
C PHE A 63 5.96 -3.86 -26.44
N ALA A 64 7.12 -3.53 -27.03
CA ALA A 64 7.43 -2.18 -27.49
C ALA A 64 6.42 -1.66 -28.53
N GLY A 65 5.89 -2.55 -29.38
CA GLY A 65 4.86 -2.19 -30.36
C GLY A 65 3.54 -1.69 -29.76
N PHE A 66 3.22 -2.03 -28.51
CA PHE A 66 1.99 -1.60 -27.83
C PHE A 66 2.21 -0.47 -26.83
N THR A 67 3.38 -0.40 -26.20
CA THR A 67 3.63 0.48 -25.05
C THR A 67 4.63 1.59 -25.34
N GLY A 68 5.36 1.52 -26.46
CA GLY A 68 6.43 2.47 -26.80
C GLY A 68 7.69 2.31 -25.95
N THR A 69 7.79 1.29 -25.08
CA THR A 69 9.01 0.96 -24.32
C THR A 69 9.37 -0.51 -24.47
N SER A 70 10.67 -0.81 -24.57
CA SER A 70 11.19 -2.19 -24.58
C SER A 70 11.46 -2.74 -23.17
N ASP A 71 11.43 -1.87 -22.14
CA ASP A 71 11.66 -2.26 -20.75
C ASP A 71 10.36 -2.75 -20.08
N TYR A 72 10.04 -4.01 -20.38
CA TYR A 72 8.89 -4.71 -19.84
C TYR A 72 8.90 -4.78 -18.30
N PHE A 73 10.05 -5.07 -17.70
CA PHE A 73 10.11 -5.35 -16.27
C PHE A 73 9.95 -4.07 -15.43
N SER A 74 10.56 -2.96 -15.82
CA SER A 74 10.29 -1.65 -15.21
C SER A 74 8.81 -1.29 -15.28
N PHE A 75 8.19 -1.50 -16.44
CA PHE A 75 6.77 -1.21 -16.63
C PHE A 75 5.89 -2.06 -15.69
N ALA A 76 6.14 -3.36 -15.63
CA ALA A 76 5.37 -4.27 -14.79
C ALA A 76 5.58 -3.99 -13.29
N MET A 77 6.81 -3.68 -12.88
CA MET A 77 7.13 -3.33 -11.49
C MET A 77 6.42 -2.04 -11.06
N LEU A 78 6.38 -1.02 -11.92
CA LEU A 78 5.59 0.20 -11.67
C LEU A 78 4.07 -0.11 -11.62
N GLY A 79 3.58 -0.96 -12.51
CA GLY A 79 2.18 -1.41 -12.48
C GLY A 79 1.82 -2.11 -11.17
N MET A 80 2.72 -2.95 -10.65
CA MET A 80 2.54 -3.63 -9.37
C MET A 80 2.59 -2.69 -8.17
N PHE A 81 3.44 -1.65 -8.22
CA PHE A 81 3.40 -0.58 -7.23
C PHE A 81 2.04 0.15 -7.23
N MET A 82 1.52 0.49 -8.40
CA MET A 82 0.20 1.12 -8.53
C MET A 82 -0.92 0.19 -8.02
N SER A 83 -0.86 -1.10 -8.36
CA SER A 83 -1.88 -2.06 -7.94
C SER A 83 -1.91 -2.28 -6.42
N SER A 84 -0.79 -2.06 -5.72
CA SER A 84 -0.76 -2.11 -4.25
C SER A 84 -1.69 -1.07 -3.61
N TYR A 85 -1.76 0.14 -4.17
CA TYR A 85 -2.67 1.19 -3.69
C TYR A 85 -4.13 0.89 -4.03
N ILE A 86 -4.39 0.33 -5.23
CA ILE A 86 -5.73 -0.14 -5.61
C ILE A 86 -6.18 -1.22 -4.63
N SER A 87 -5.33 -2.21 -4.38
CA SER A 87 -5.63 -3.29 -3.44
C SER A 87 -5.92 -2.74 -2.04
N ALA A 88 -5.10 -1.79 -1.57
CA ALA A 88 -5.31 -1.16 -0.28
C ALA A 88 -6.63 -0.37 -0.19
N ALA A 89 -7.03 0.33 -1.25
CA ALA A 89 -8.30 1.08 -1.28
C ALA A 89 -9.51 0.14 -1.23
N PHE A 90 -9.48 -0.93 -2.03
CA PHE A 90 -10.61 -1.86 -2.17
C PHE A 90 -10.74 -2.82 -1.00
N TRP A 91 -9.62 -3.37 -0.52
CA TRP A 91 -9.62 -4.42 0.48
C TRP A 91 -9.34 -3.92 1.89
N GLY A 92 -8.71 -2.75 2.02
CA GLY A 92 -8.19 -2.29 3.29
C GLY A 92 -9.22 -2.10 4.39
N MET A 93 -10.30 -1.38 4.09
CA MET A 93 -11.39 -1.20 5.05
C MET A 93 -12.05 -2.54 5.40
N GLY A 94 -12.35 -3.37 4.40
CA GLY A 94 -13.00 -4.67 4.61
C GLY A 94 -12.19 -5.59 5.51
N PHE A 95 -10.89 -5.74 5.22
CA PHE A 95 -10.00 -6.56 6.05
C PHE A 95 -9.75 -5.97 7.42
N SER A 96 -9.73 -4.64 7.56
CA SER A 96 -9.54 -4.06 8.89
C SER A 96 -10.68 -4.33 9.86
N VAL A 97 -11.92 -4.31 9.38
CA VAL A 97 -13.10 -4.68 10.19
C VAL A 97 -13.08 -6.17 10.49
N GLN A 98 -12.76 -7.00 9.49
CA GLN A 98 -12.61 -8.44 9.67
C GLN A 98 -11.51 -8.79 10.69
N GLU A 99 -10.41 -8.04 10.71
CA GLU A 99 -9.32 -8.22 11.66
C GLU A 99 -9.79 -7.92 13.08
N ASP A 100 -10.53 -6.82 13.28
CA ASP A 100 -11.14 -6.50 14.58
C ASP A 100 -12.16 -7.58 15.02
N MET A 101 -12.90 -8.20 14.09
CA MET A 101 -13.78 -9.34 14.37
C MET A 101 -12.97 -10.58 14.79
N THR A 102 -11.90 -10.87 14.07
CA THR A 102 -11.04 -12.04 14.31
C THR A 102 -10.31 -11.92 15.65
N LEU A 103 -9.92 -10.71 16.03
CA LEU A 103 -9.33 -10.40 17.33
C LEU A 103 -10.35 -10.29 18.46
N GLY A 104 -11.66 -10.31 18.17
CA GLY A 104 -12.72 -10.16 19.17
C GLY A 104 -12.78 -8.78 19.83
N VAL A 105 -12.28 -7.75 19.16
CA VAL A 105 -12.22 -6.37 19.68
C VAL A 105 -13.23 -5.43 19.02
N LEU A 106 -13.95 -5.90 18.00
CA LEU A 106 -14.92 -5.09 17.28
C LEU A 106 -16.06 -4.61 18.20
N GLU A 107 -16.77 -5.53 18.88
CA GLU A 107 -17.91 -5.19 19.74
C GLU A 107 -17.50 -4.32 20.93
N PRO A 108 -16.40 -4.62 21.66
CA PRO A 108 -15.91 -3.75 22.72
C PRO A 108 -15.61 -2.34 22.24
N ASN A 109 -14.97 -2.18 21.07
CA ASN A 109 -14.66 -0.86 20.51
C ASN A 109 -15.92 -0.10 20.11
N TRP A 110 -16.95 -0.80 19.61
CA TRP A 110 -18.21 -0.18 19.16
C TRP A 110 -19.16 0.22 20.29
N VAL A 111 -18.99 -0.33 21.49
CA VAL A 111 -19.73 0.08 22.70
C VAL A 111 -19.13 1.35 23.33
N THR A 112 -17.88 1.69 23.01
CA THR A 112 -17.25 2.92 23.49
C THR A 112 -17.95 4.17 22.91
N PRO A 113 -17.83 5.36 23.57
CA PRO A 113 -18.35 6.61 23.02
C PRO A 113 -17.55 7.13 21.81
N ALA A 114 -16.61 6.36 21.26
CA ALA A 114 -15.86 6.73 20.08
C ALA A 114 -16.74 6.65 18.83
N SER A 115 -16.58 7.61 17.92
CA SER A 115 -17.27 7.57 16.63
C SER A 115 -16.74 6.42 15.78
N ARG A 116 -17.64 5.57 15.25
CA ARG A 116 -17.30 4.48 14.32
C ARG A 116 -16.54 4.98 13.10
N VAL A 117 -16.96 6.15 12.58
CA VAL A 117 -16.28 6.81 11.44
C VAL A 117 -14.84 7.15 11.80
N SER A 118 -14.59 7.65 13.02
CA SER A 118 -13.24 8.02 13.45
C SER A 118 -12.35 6.81 13.71
N LEU A 119 -12.93 5.66 14.09
CA LEU A 119 -12.20 4.40 14.17
C LEU A 119 -11.73 3.95 12.79
N ILE A 120 -12.62 3.98 11.80
CA ILE A 120 -12.31 3.61 10.40
C ILE A 120 -11.31 4.59 9.79
N LEU A 121 -11.51 5.90 9.95
CA LEU A 121 -10.57 6.91 9.43
C LEU A 121 -9.18 6.77 10.06
N GLY A 122 -9.08 6.43 11.34
CA GLY A 122 -7.80 6.11 11.99
C GLY A 122 -7.07 4.96 11.32
N ARG A 123 -7.83 3.95 10.86
CA ARG A 123 -7.33 2.77 10.16
C ARG A 123 -6.91 3.08 8.73
N SER A 124 -7.69 3.88 8.01
CA SER A 124 -7.32 4.39 6.68
C SER A 124 -6.00 5.15 6.69
N VAL A 125 -5.80 6.06 7.65
CA VAL A 125 -4.56 6.86 7.75
C VAL A 125 -3.34 5.98 7.94
N ILE A 126 -3.39 5.01 8.86
CA ILE A 126 -2.24 4.13 9.10
C ILE A 126 -2.03 3.17 7.93
N MET A 127 -3.10 2.71 7.28
CA MET A 127 -3.00 1.83 6.13
C MET A 127 -2.37 2.54 4.93
N LEU A 128 -2.72 3.80 4.68
CA LEU A 128 -2.09 4.62 3.66
C LEU A 128 -0.59 4.79 3.93
N LEU A 129 -0.22 5.04 5.18
CA LEU A 129 1.18 5.19 5.60
C LEU A 129 1.96 3.88 5.43
N LEU A 130 1.42 2.76 5.92
CA LEU A 130 2.08 1.45 5.83
C LEU A 130 2.17 0.94 4.40
N THR A 131 1.11 1.11 3.59
CA THR A 131 1.13 0.78 2.16
C THR A 131 2.21 1.59 1.46
N THR A 132 2.29 2.89 1.73
CA THR A 132 3.32 3.74 1.11
C THR A 132 4.73 3.32 1.51
N ILE A 133 4.98 3.05 2.79
CA ILE A 133 6.29 2.59 3.25
C ILE A 133 6.65 1.24 2.61
N ASN A 134 5.74 0.25 2.67
CA ASN A 134 5.99 -1.08 2.12
C ASN A 134 6.22 -1.02 0.61
N SER A 135 5.38 -0.29 -0.13
CA SER A 135 5.50 -0.18 -1.58
C SER A 135 6.78 0.52 -2.03
N ILE A 136 7.25 1.54 -1.28
CA ILE A 136 8.56 2.17 -1.52
C ILE A 136 9.70 1.18 -1.25
N VAL A 137 9.64 0.43 -0.15
CA VAL A 137 10.66 -0.57 0.20
C VAL A 137 10.71 -1.67 -0.86
N VAL A 138 9.57 -2.20 -1.29
CA VAL A 138 9.47 -3.22 -2.35
C VAL A 138 10.02 -2.68 -3.68
N LEU A 139 9.67 -1.45 -4.08
CA LEU A 139 10.23 -0.84 -5.29
C LEU A 139 11.75 -0.70 -5.21
N ALA A 140 12.27 -0.21 -4.09
CA ALA A 140 13.71 -0.02 -3.91
C ALA A 140 14.45 -1.37 -3.93
N MET A 141 13.92 -2.38 -3.23
CA MET A 141 14.49 -3.73 -3.22
C MET A 141 14.41 -4.39 -4.59
N GLY A 142 13.28 -4.28 -5.28
CA GLY A 142 13.11 -4.78 -6.65
C GLY A 142 14.10 -4.15 -7.62
N ALA A 143 14.26 -2.82 -7.57
CA ALA A 143 15.22 -2.12 -8.41
C ALA A 143 16.66 -2.60 -8.18
N VAL A 144 17.05 -2.82 -6.92
CA VAL A 144 18.40 -3.32 -6.56
C VAL A 144 18.59 -4.77 -6.96
N LEU A 145 17.63 -5.66 -6.67
CA LEU A 145 17.73 -7.10 -6.91
C LEU A 145 17.75 -7.42 -8.40
N PHE A 146 16.91 -6.76 -9.19
CA PHE A 146 16.77 -7.03 -10.63
C PHE A 146 17.61 -6.09 -11.51
N ARG A 147 18.36 -5.16 -10.90
CA ARG A 147 19.24 -4.17 -11.56
C ARG A 147 18.52 -3.30 -12.60
N VAL A 148 17.40 -2.73 -12.17
CA VAL A 148 16.47 -2.03 -13.05
C VAL A 148 16.61 -0.54 -12.89
N ASN A 149 16.71 0.18 -14.00
CA ASN A 149 16.74 1.63 -13.99
C ASN A 149 15.30 2.14 -13.97
N LEU A 150 14.82 2.50 -12.78
CA LEU A 150 13.55 3.22 -12.64
C LEU A 150 13.69 4.65 -13.19
N THR A 151 13.57 4.79 -14.51
CA THR A 151 13.52 6.08 -15.18
C THR A 151 12.06 6.53 -15.28
N GLY A 152 11.74 7.72 -14.77
CA GLY A 152 10.38 8.22 -14.86
C GLY A 152 10.20 9.56 -14.16
N ASN A 153 9.08 10.23 -14.46
CA ASN A 153 8.70 11.45 -13.79
C ASN A 153 7.95 11.13 -12.50
N VAL A 154 8.60 11.36 -11.35
CA VAL A 154 8.02 11.15 -10.01
C VAL A 154 6.72 11.93 -9.85
N LEU A 155 6.60 13.12 -10.42
CA LEU A 155 5.39 13.92 -10.35
C LEU A 155 4.22 13.24 -11.07
N ALA A 156 4.47 12.66 -12.25
CA ALA A 156 3.45 11.91 -12.97
C ALA A 156 2.98 10.68 -12.18
N ALA A 157 3.92 9.95 -11.55
CA ALA A 157 3.60 8.81 -10.69
C ALA A 157 2.76 9.22 -9.46
N VAL A 158 3.08 10.35 -8.81
CA VAL A 158 2.28 10.87 -7.69
C VAL A 158 0.87 11.23 -8.18
N ILE A 159 0.76 11.92 -9.31
CA ILE A 159 -0.55 12.30 -9.88
C ILE A 159 -1.40 11.08 -10.21
N THR A 160 -0.81 10.00 -10.74
CA THR A 160 -1.56 8.77 -11.05
C THR A 160 -2.03 8.05 -9.80
N VAL A 161 -1.29 8.14 -8.68
CA VAL A 161 -1.64 7.50 -7.40
C VAL A 161 -2.64 8.34 -6.58
N LEU A 162 -2.72 9.66 -6.81
CA LEU A 162 -3.60 10.58 -6.06
C LEU A 162 -5.06 10.09 -5.94
N PRO A 163 -5.75 9.63 -7.01
CA PRO A 163 -7.13 9.14 -6.87
C PRO A 163 -7.24 7.95 -5.92
N MET A 164 -6.22 7.08 -5.89
CA MET A 164 -6.18 5.92 -5.00
C MET A 164 -5.90 6.33 -3.55
N LEU A 165 -5.08 7.36 -3.33
CA LEU A 165 -4.86 7.94 -1.99
C LEU A 165 -6.12 8.60 -1.44
N ILE A 166 -6.96 9.18 -2.30
CA ILE A 166 -8.25 9.75 -1.91
C ILE A 166 -9.28 8.66 -1.61
N ALA A 167 -9.18 7.51 -2.29
CA ALA A 167 -10.08 6.38 -2.09
C ALA A 167 -9.83 5.60 -0.79
N LEU A 168 -8.64 5.75 -0.17
CA LEU A 168 -8.27 5.13 1.11
C LEU A 168 -8.82 5.92 2.31
#